data_AF-A0A937PC64-F1
#
_entry.id   AF-A0A937PC64-F1
#
_cell.length_a   1.000
_cell.length_b   1.000
_cell.length_c   1.000
_cell.angle_alpha   90.00
_cell.angle_beta   90.00
_cell.angle_gamma   90.00
#
_symmetry.space_group_name_H-M   'P 1'
#
loop_
_entity.id
_entity.type
_entity.pdbx_description
1 polymer ?
#
loop_
_entity_poly.entity_id
_entity_poly.type
_entity_poly.pdbx_seq_one_letter_code
_entity_poly.pdbx_strand_id
1 'polypeptide(L)'
;MHSPEEELLLAHFSPIPLSKARRFLTSSQIISEVSEDSVCGLALNPGSIIRMGLALKKHGFEKRDSNGLHLWAVDVPQKEAEVHPPLIF
;
A
#
# COMPACT_ATOMS: atom_id res chain seq x y z
N MET A 1 3.73 19.36 -8.19
CA MET A 1 4.42 18.19 -8.76
C MET A 1 4.18 17.02 -7.85
N HIS A 2 3.48 16.00 -8.33
CA HIS A 2 3.31 14.76 -7.58
C HIS A 2 4.65 14.02 -7.64
N SER A 3 5.09 13.46 -6.52
CA SER A 3 6.29 12.61 -6.53
C SER A 3 5.91 11.27 -7.17
N PRO A 4 6.83 10.58 -7.86
CA PRO A 4 6.53 9.30 -8.51
C PRO A 4 5.92 8.27 -7.54
N GLU A 5 6.29 8.31 -6.26
CA GLU A 5 5.71 7.48 -5.20
C GLU A 5 4.22 7.75 -4.96
N GLU A 6 3.78 9.01 -5.12
CA GLU A 6 2.41 9.44 -4.87
C GLU A 6 1.46 9.00 -6.00
N GLU A 7 1.90 9.06 -7.25
CA GLU A 7 1.13 8.54 -8.40
C GLU A 7 0.98 7.02 -8.34
N LEU A 8 2.02 6.31 -7.91
CA LEU A 8 1.99 4.85 -7.76
C LEU A 8 1.12 4.40 -6.60
N LEU A 9 1.20 5.10 -5.46
CA LEU A 9 0.28 4.88 -4.35
C LEU A 9 -1.17 4.95 -4.85
N LEU A 10 -1.51 5.98 -5.61
CA LEU A 10 -2.86 6.15 -6.17
C LEU A 10 -3.23 5.11 -7.23
N ALA A 11 -2.24 4.56 -7.95
CA ALA A 11 -2.45 3.53 -8.96
C ALA A 11 -2.65 2.13 -8.36
N HIS A 12 -2.12 1.86 -7.16
CA HIS A 12 -2.20 0.56 -6.50
C HIS A 12 -3.07 0.53 -5.25
N PHE A 13 -3.32 1.67 -4.61
CA PHE A 13 -4.17 1.75 -3.43
C PHE A 13 -5.17 2.88 -3.56
N SER A 14 -6.36 2.63 -3.03
CA SER A 14 -7.40 3.65 -2.90
C SER A 14 -7.53 4.09 -1.43
N PRO A 15 -7.77 5.38 -1.16
CA PRO A 15 -8.11 5.81 0.19
C PRO A 15 -9.42 5.14 0.63
N ILE A 16 -9.33 4.31 1.65
CA ILE A 16 -10.48 3.60 2.23
C ILE A 16 -10.62 3.99 3.71
N PRO A 17 -11.85 4.21 4.20
CA PRO A 17 -12.03 4.47 5.62
C PRO A 17 -11.64 3.26 6.48
N LEU A 18 -11.12 3.53 7.67
CA LEU A 18 -10.68 2.55 8.67
C LEU A 18 -11.71 1.44 8.91
N SER A 19 -13.00 1.80 8.92
CA SER A 19 -14.11 0.85 9.13
C SER A 19 -14.32 -0.14 7.99
N LYS A 20 -13.84 0.18 6.78
CA LYS A 20 -13.93 -0.70 5.59
C LYS A 20 -12.58 -1.26 5.18
N ALA A 21 -11.50 -0.76 5.77
CA ALA A 21 -10.14 -1.19 5.47
C ALA A 21 -9.96 -2.67 5.82
N ARG A 22 -9.58 -3.46 4.82
CA ARG A 22 -9.34 -4.89 4.97
C ARG A 22 -7.87 -5.20 5.25
N ARG A 23 -6.97 -4.25 4.97
CA ARG A 23 -5.54 -4.34 5.29
C ARG A 23 -5.03 -3.08 5.99
N PHE A 24 -4.15 -3.32 6.94
CA PHE A 24 -3.46 -2.32 7.75
C PHE A 24 -1.97 -2.52 7.56
N LEU A 25 -1.33 -1.62 6.80
CA LEU A 25 0.08 -1.76 6.44
C LEU A 25 0.86 -0.54 6.90
N THR A 26 2.07 -0.77 7.41
CA THR A 26 3.01 0.32 7.68
C THR A 26 3.56 0.91 6.38
N SER A 27 4.06 2.15 6.40
CA SER A 27 4.67 2.80 5.23
C SER A 27 5.73 1.94 4.52
N SER A 28 6.57 1.19 5.25
CA SER A 28 7.55 0.27 4.63
C SER A 28 6.90 -0.92 3.93
N GLN A 29 5.84 -1.50 4.49
CA GLN A 29 5.12 -2.62 3.88
C GLN A 29 4.41 -2.19 2.60
N ILE A 30 3.81 -1.01 2.61
CA ILE A 30 3.18 -0.41 1.41
C ILE A 30 4.22 -0.25 0.31
N ILE A 31 5.41 0.27 0.63
CA ILE A 31 6.49 0.39 -0.36
C ILE A 31 6.93 -0.98 -0.84
N SER A 32 7.13 -1.94 0.06
CA SER A 32 7.54 -3.30 -0.33
C SER A 32 6.54 -3.91 -1.30
N GLU A 33 5.24 -3.82 -1.00
CA GLU A 33 4.17 -4.39 -1.84
C GLU A 33 4.08 -3.69 -3.22
N VAL A 34 4.29 -2.37 -3.27
CA VAL A 34 4.38 -1.60 -4.54
C VAL A 34 5.67 -1.87 -5.31
N SER A 35 6.74 -2.26 -4.61
CA SER A 35 8.04 -2.58 -5.22
C SER A 35 8.07 -4.01 -5.77
N GLU A 36 7.33 -4.93 -5.14
CA GLU A 36 7.18 -6.32 -5.56
C GLU A 36 6.25 -6.47 -6.77
N ASP A 37 5.15 -5.72 -6.82
CA ASP A 37 4.32 -5.62 -8.03
C ASP A 37 5.13 -4.80 -9.07
N SER A 38 5.64 -5.49 -10.08
CA SER A 38 6.86 -5.17 -10.86
C SER A 38 6.83 -3.89 -11.73
N VAL A 39 5.94 -2.94 -11.43
CA VAL A 39 5.77 -1.66 -12.11
C VAL A 39 6.68 -0.58 -11.51
N CYS A 40 7.22 -0.78 -10.30
CA CYS A 40 8.03 0.22 -9.63
C CYS A 40 9.38 -0.28 -9.11
N GLY A 41 10.47 0.14 -9.74
CA GLY A 41 11.83 0.00 -9.22
C GLY A 41 12.15 0.96 -8.05
N LEU A 42 11.23 1.16 -7.10
CA LEU A 42 11.49 1.96 -5.90
C LEU A 42 12.40 1.16 -4.97
N ALA A 43 13.62 1.67 -4.77
CA ALA A 43 14.47 1.13 -3.72
C ALA A 43 13.86 1.48 -2.35
N LEU A 44 13.82 0.47 -1.47
CA LEU A 44 13.27 0.53 -0.11
C LEU A 44 14.20 1.39 0.77
N ASN A 45 14.11 2.70 0.56
CA ASN A 45 15.00 3.70 1.16
C ASN A 45 14.27 4.42 2.29
N PRO A 46 14.97 4.89 3.34
CA PRO A 46 14.36 5.71 4.38
C PRO A 46 13.69 6.97 3.82
N GLY A 47 14.24 7.56 2.76
CA GLY A 47 13.62 8.69 2.05
C GLY A 47 12.27 8.33 1.39
N SER A 48 12.18 7.17 0.75
CA SER A 48 10.96 6.68 0.11
C SER A 48 9.86 6.43 1.16
N ILE A 49 10.21 5.84 2.31
CA ILE A 49 9.29 5.59 3.44
C ILE A 49 8.66 6.89 3.95
N ILE A 50 9.47 7.94 4.12
CA ILE A 50 8.98 9.26 4.57
C ILE A 50 8.06 9.88 3.52
N ARG A 51 8.45 9.86 2.24
CA ARG A 51 7.65 10.38 1.13
C ARG A 51 6.31 9.65 1.00
N MET A 52 6.31 8.33 1.16
CA MET A 52 5.08 7.52 1.15
C MET A 52 4.16 7.86 2.32
N GLY A 53 4.69 7.99 3.54
CA GLY A 53 3.92 8.45 4.69
C GLY A 53 3.31 9.84 4.49
N LEU A 54 4.03 10.74 3.82
CA LEU A 54 3.53 12.08 3.48
C LEU A 54 2.42 12.02 2.42
N ALA A 55 2.59 11.19 1.39
CA ALA A 55 1.61 10.97 0.33
C ALA A 55 0.30 10.40 0.88
N LEU A 56 0.39 9.37 1.72
CA LEU A 56 -0.76 8.77 2.43
C LEU A 56 -1.52 9.83 3.24
N LYS A 57 -0.79 10.64 4.02
CA LYS A 57 -1.40 11.72 4.79
C LYS A 57 -2.09 12.77 3.92
N LYS A 58 -1.46 13.14 2.79
CA LYS A 58 -1.96 14.15 1.85
C LYS A 58 -3.23 13.70 1.13
N HIS A 59 -3.33 12.40 0.83
CA HIS A 59 -4.50 11.78 0.19
C HIS A 59 -5.62 11.40 1.17
N GLY A 60 -5.47 11.73 2.46
CA GLY A 60 -6.50 11.48 3.45
C GLY A 60 -6.64 10.01 3.84
N PHE A 61 -5.58 9.20 3.66
CA PHE A 61 -5.58 7.84 4.18
C PHE A 61 -5.70 7.88 5.71
N GLU A 62 -6.61 7.08 6.25
CA GLU A 62 -6.73 6.94 7.68
C GLU A 62 -5.59 6.08 8.23
N LYS A 63 -5.03 6.51 9.36
CA LYS A 63 -3.99 5.77 10.07
C LYS A 63 -4.51 5.33 11.43
N ARG A 64 -4.10 4.14 11.84
CA ARG A 64 -4.33 3.57 13.15
C ARG A 64 -3.00 3.30 13.82
N ASP A 65 -2.86 3.77 15.04
CA ASP A 65 -1.82 3.32 15.95
C ASP A 65 -2.17 1.93 16.49
N SER A 66 -1.25 0.99 16.35
CA SER A 66 -1.36 -0.33 16.97
C SER A 66 0.03 -0.72 17.47
N ASN A 67 0.15 -1.02 18.76
CA ASN A 67 1.42 -1.39 19.40
C ASN A 67 2.58 -0.41 19.12
N GLY A 68 2.30 0.90 19.06
CA GLY A 68 3.31 1.94 18.78
C GLY A 68 3.73 2.07 17.30
N LEU A 69 3.12 1.30 16.40
CA LEU A 69 3.32 1.39 14.95
C LEU A 69 2.18 2.14 14.28
N HIS A 70 2.52 2.97 13.29
CA HIS A 70 1.55 3.65 12.44
C HIS A 70 1.15 2.74 11.28
N LEU A 71 -0.06 2.18 11.37
CA LEU A 71 -0.66 1.37 10.32
C LEU A 71 -1.60 2.23 9.48
N TRP A 72 -1.47 2.18 8.16
CA TRP A 72 -2.34 2.88 7.24
C TRP A 72 -3.40 1.92 6.71
N ALA A 73 -4.64 2.39 6.68
CA ALA A 73 -5.76 1.71 6.05
C ALA A 73 -5.60 1.78 4.54
N VAL A 74 -5.25 0.67 3.92
CA VAL A 74 -5.11 0.58 2.45
C VAL A 74 -5.98 -0.53 1.92
N ASP A 75 -6.65 -0.27 0.80
CA ASP A 75 -7.32 -1.29 0.03
C ASP A 75 -6.43 -1.66 -1.15
N VAL A 76 -6.00 -2.92 -1.17
CA VAL A 76 -5.28 -3.48 -2.33
C VAL A 76 -6.37 -3.98 -3.27
N PRO A 77 -6.39 -3.60 -4.56
CA PRO A 77 -7.27 -4.24 -5.51
C PRO A 77 -6.96 -5.72 -5.41
N GLN A 78 -7.98 -6.50 -5.06
CA GLN A 78 -7.88 -7.95 -5.11
C GLN A 78 -7.52 -8.25 -6.57
N LYS A 79 -6.23 -8.45 -6.88
CA LYS A 79 -5.87 -9.28 -8.02
C LYS A 79 -6.55 -10.57 -7.70
N GLU A 80 -7.69 -10.76 -8.36
CA GLU A 80 -8.51 -11.93 -8.32
C GLU A 80 -7.52 -13.09 -8.30
N ALA A 81 -7.42 -13.75 -7.15
CA ALA A 81 -6.73 -15.00 -7.10
C ALA A 81 -7.53 -15.85 -8.08
N GLU A 82 -7.03 -16.00 -9.30
CA GLU A 82 -7.38 -17.12 -10.15
C GLU A 82 -7.12 -18.33 -9.27
N VAL A 83 -8.21 -18.80 -8.67
CA VAL A 83 -8.32 -20.07 -8.01
C VAL A 83 -7.99 -21.06 -9.09
N HIS A 84 -6.71 -21.44 -9.19
CA HIS A 84 -6.32 -22.61 -9.95
C HIS A 84 -7.05 -23.77 -9.26
N PRO A 85 -8.07 -24.40 -9.89
CA PRO A 85 -8.61 -25.61 -9.31
C PRO A 85 -7.47 -26.63 -9.27
N PRO A 86 -7.36 -27.45 -8.20
CA PRO A 86 -6.34 -28.47 -8.14
C PRO A 86 -6.49 -29.38 -9.36
N LEU A 87 -5.39 -29.59 -10.08
CA LEU A 87 -5.31 -30.58 -11.14
C LEU A 87 -5.76 -31.93 -10.57
N ILE A 88 -6.95 -32.39 -10.97
CA ILE A 88 -7.37 -33.76 -10.76
C ILE A 88 -6.55 -34.60 -11.74
N PHE A 89 -5.77 -35.53 -11.17
CA PHE A 89 -4.93 -36.52 -11.84
C PHE A 89 -5.69 -37.42 -12.80
#